data_AF-A0A2W6D000-F1
#
_entry.id   AF-A0A2W6D000-F1
#
_cell.length_a   1.000
_cell.length_b   1.000
_cell.length_c   1.000
_cell.angle_alpha   90.00
_cell.angle_beta   90.00
_cell.angle_gamma   90.00
#
_symmetry.space_group_name_H-M   'P 1'
#
loop_
_entity.id
_entity.type
_entity.pdbx_description
1 polymer ?
#
loop_
_entity_poly.entity_id
_entity_poly.type
_entity_poly.pdbx_seq_one_letter_code
_entity_poly.pdbx_strand_id
1 'polypeptide(L)' 'NRNFEGRQGRGGRTHLVSPAVAAATAVVGHLAAPADLAALNHGEA' A
#
# COMPACT_ATOMS: atom_id res chain seq x y z
N ASN A 1 -6.26 -8.77 -12.22
CA ASN A 1 -6.23 -7.30 -12.13
C ASN A 1 -7.66 -6.72 -12.08
N ARG A 2 -8.47 -7.09 -11.08
CA ARG A 2 -9.83 -6.57 -10.89
C ARG A 2 -10.16 -6.53 -9.39
N ASN A 3 -10.85 -5.51 -8.91
CA ASN A 3 -11.15 -5.23 -7.50
C ASN A 3 -12.65 -4.93 -7.27
N PHE A 4 -13.53 -5.86 -7.65
CA PHE A 4 -14.98 -5.70 -7.47
C PHE A 4 -15.39 -5.60 -6.00
N GLU A 5 -16.47 -4.85 -5.78
CA GLU A 5 -17.17 -4.82 -4.51
C GLU A 5 -17.55 -6.24 -4.04
N GLY A 6 -17.45 -6.45 -2.73
CA GLY A 6 -17.80 -7.73 -2.09
C GLY A 6 -16.72 -8.81 -2.13
N ARG A 7 -15.62 -8.65 -2.90
CA ARG A 7 -14.53 -9.66 -2.93
C ARG A 7 -13.72 -9.73 -1.64
N GLN A 8 -13.46 -8.58 -1.04
CA GLN A 8 -12.67 -8.47 0.19
C GLN A 8 -13.55 -8.32 1.44
N GLY A 9 -14.86 -8.58 1.33
CA GLY A 9 -15.84 -8.37 2.39
C GLY A 9 -16.65 -7.08 2.25
N ARG A 10 -17.72 -6.97 3.04
CA ARG A 10 -18.65 -5.84 3.02
C ARG A 10 -17.92 -4.55 3.44
N GLY A 11 -18.01 -3.52 2.60
CA GLY A 11 -17.36 -2.22 2.84
C GLY A 11 -15.85 -2.21 2.58
N GLY A 12 -15.28 -3.30 2.04
CA GLY A 12 -13.86 -3.36 1.70
C GLY A 12 -13.50 -2.42 0.56
N ARG A 13 -12.53 -1.53 0.79
CA ARG A 13 -11.92 -0.67 -0.24
C ARG A 13 -10.62 -1.31 -0.68
N THR A 14 -10.52 -1.63 -1.98
CA THR A 14 -9.37 -2.34 -2.54
C THR A 14 -8.76 -1.51 -3.66
N HIS A 15 -7.45 -1.31 -3.65
CA HIS A 15 -6.73 -0.61 -4.70
C HIS A 15 -5.87 -1.60 -5.50
N LEU A 16 -5.97 -1.55 -6.83
CA LEU A 16 -5.08 -2.30 -7.71
C LEU A 16 -3.80 -1.50 -7.89
N VAL A 17 -2.68 -2.08 -7.52
CA VAL A 17 -1.37 -1.43 -7.56
C VAL A 17 -0.31 -2.42 -8.04
N SER A 18 0.88 -1.91 -8.36
CA SER A 18 2.02 -2.78 -8.65
C SER A 18 2.51 -3.52 -7.39
N PRO A 19 3.25 -4.64 -7.53
CA PRO A 19 3.82 -5.35 -6.39
C PRO A 19 4.69 -4.45 -5.49
N ALA A 20 5.47 -3.53 -6.07
CA ALA A 20 6.32 -2.62 -5.31
C ALA A 20 5.50 -1.65 -4.44
N VAL A 21 4.41 -1.09 -4.97
CA VAL A 21 3.51 -0.19 -4.23
C VAL A 21 2.77 -0.96 -3.13
N ALA A 22 2.35 -2.20 -3.39
CA ALA A 22 1.72 -3.05 -2.38
C ALA A 22 2.66 -3.31 -1.19
N ALA A 23 3.92 -3.64 -1.47
CA ALA A 23 4.92 -3.85 -0.43
C ALA A 23 5.19 -2.57 0.38
N ALA A 24 5.37 -1.43 -0.28
CA ALA A 24 5.59 -0.15 0.40
C ALA A 24 4.42 0.24 1.31
N THR A 25 3.19 0.14 0.79
CA THR A 25 1.96 0.42 1.54
C THR A 25 1.82 -0.49 2.77
N ALA A 26 2.19 -1.77 2.65
CA ALA A 26 2.15 -2.72 3.76
C ALA A 26 3.15 -2.39 4.88
N VAL A 27 4.34 -1.87 4.53
CA VAL A 27 5.36 -1.45 5.49
C VAL A 27 4.98 -0.14 6.19
N VAL A 28 4.49 0.84 5.43
CA VAL A 28 4.21 2.18 5.94
C VAL A 28 2.87 2.24 6.71
N GLY A 29 1.90 1.40 6.36
CA GLY A 29 0.57 1.35 7.02
C GLY A 29 -0.49 2.28 6.40
N HIS A 30 -0.14 2.98 5.32
CA HIS A 30 -1.05 3.75 4.47
C HIS A 30 -0.60 3.68 3.01
N LEU A 31 -1.44 4.13 2.06
CA LEU A 31 -1.04 4.18 0.65
C LEU A 31 0.28 4.96 0.51
N ALA A 32 1.29 4.29 -0.05
CA ALA A 32 2.64 4.81 -0.14
C ALA A 32 3.31 4.34 -1.44
N ALA A 33 4.18 5.19 -1.99
CA ALA A 33 5.07 4.87 -3.08
C ALA A 33 6.34 4.17 -2.56
N PRO A 34 7.04 3.38 -3.39
CA PRO A 34 8.31 2.75 -2.99
C PRO A 34 9.38 3.74 -2.51
N ALA A 35 9.37 4.98 -3.03
CA ALA A 35 10.31 6.02 -2.62
C ALA A 35 10.13 6.46 -1.16
N ASP A 36 8.93 6.30 -0.59
CA ASP A 36 8.63 6.68 0.80
C ASP A 36 9.36 5.78 1.80
N LEU A 37 9.78 4.57 1.39
CA LEU A 37 10.61 3.67 2.21
C LEU A 37 12.02 4.22 2.45
N ALA A 38 12.57 5.00 1.51
CA ALA A 38 13.86 5.63 1.71
C ALA A 38 13.79 6.68 2.83
N ALA A 39 12.70 7.46 2.89
CA ALA A 39 12.49 8.45 3.94
C ALA A 39 12.42 7.83 5.35
N LEU A 40 11.85 6.62 5.49
CA LEU A 40 11.86 5.88 6.76
C LEU A 40 13.26 5.48 7.23
N ASN A 41 14.16 5.16 6.30
CA ASN A 41 15.53 4.75 6.62
C ASN A 41 16.47 5.93 6.89
N HIS A 42 16.06 7.15 6.54
CA HIS A 42 16.85 8.37 6.69
C HIS A 42 16.42 9.26 7.85
N GLY A 43 15.42 8.87 8.66
CA GLY A 43 15.13 9.55 9.94
C GLY A 43 16.22 9.20 10.96
N GLU A 44 17.05 10.15 11.41
CA GLU A 44 16.67 11.19 12.39
C GLU A 44 15.98 10.56 13.61
N ALA A 45 16.82 10.21 14.58
CA ALA A 45 16.51 10.26 16.00
C ALA A 45 16.97 11.61 16.56
#